data_AF-A0A257CDG6-F1
#
_entry.id   AF-A0A257CDG6-F1
#
_cell.length_a   1.000
_cell.length_b   1.000
_cell.length_c   1.000
_cell.angle_alpha   90.00
_cell.angle_beta   90.00
_cell.angle_gamma   90.00
#
_symmetry.space_group_name_H-M   'P 1'
#
loop_
_entity.id
_entity.type
_entity.pdbx_description
1 polymer ?
#
loop_
_entity_poly.entity_id
_entity_poly.type
_entity_poly.pdbx_seq_one_letter_code
_entity_poly.pdbx_strand_id
1 'polypeptide(L)'
;MIRDEKSLREEATAIARGLASGNVLLLDGVRRMASLRFQIKGCERDEDFLVFAVIDSETDHIPETSARGLCTPSWLEACDAELRDIGVFYERQIQDACNKLIARFSAET
;
A
#
# COMPACT_ATOMS: atom_id res chain seq x y z
N MET A 1 -13.50 -15.27 10.65
CA MET A 1 -13.39 -16.03 9.39
C MET A 1 -11.93 -15.98 8.99
N ILE A 2 -11.22 -17.11 9.03
CA ILE A 2 -9.82 -17.17 8.58
C ILE A 2 -9.86 -17.06 7.06
N ARG A 3 -9.24 -16.02 6.50
CA ARG A 3 -9.11 -15.87 5.05
C ARG A 3 -8.13 -16.92 4.55
N ASP A 4 -8.46 -17.59 3.45
CA ASP A 4 -7.55 -18.54 2.82
C ASP A 4 -6.37 -17.80 2.15
N GLU A 5 -5.22 -18.47 2.04
CA GLU A 5 -4.00 -17.85 1.54
C GLU A 5 -4.11 -17.38 0.08
N LYS A 6 -4.90 -18.09 -0.74
CA LYS A 6 -5.14 -17.72 -2.13
C LYS A 6 -5.89 -16.38 -2.21
N SER A 7 -6.98 -16.21 -1.47
CA SER A 7 -7.73 -14.94 -1.48
C SER A 7 -6.93 -13.75 -0.94
N LEU A 8 -5.98 -13.98 -0.02
CA LEU A 8 -5.06 -12.95 0.45
C LEU A 8 -4.08 -12.51 -0.65
N ARG A 9 -3.53 -13.47 -1.40
CA ARG A 9 -2.61 -13.20 -2.52
C ARG A 9 -3.30 -12.54 -3.72
N GLU A 10 -4.55 -12.94 -3.99
CA GLU A 10 -5.41 -12.29 -4.99
C GLU A 10 -5.69 -10.83 -4.61
N GLU A 11 -5.99 -10.55 -3.34
CA GLU A 11 -6.16 -9.18 -2.87
C GLU A 11 -4.86 -8.36 -3.01
N ALA A 12 -3.72 -8.90 -2.56
CA ALA A 12 -2.43 -8.23 -2.70
C ALA A 12 -2.13 -7.92 -4.18
N THR A 13 -2.43 -8.84 -5.08
CA THR A 13 -2.27 -8.65 -6.53
C THR A 13 -3.20 -7.55 -7.06
N ALA A 14 -4.46 -7.51 -6.61
CA ALA A 14 -5.41 -6.50 -7.03
C ALA A 14 -5.00 -5.09 -6.56
N ILE A 15 -4.54 -4.96 -5.31
CA ILE A 15 -4.05 -3.69 -4.77
C ILE A 15 -2.76 -3.26 -5.49
N ALA A 16 -1.81 -4.17 -5.68
CA ALA A 16 -0.56 -3.89 -6.40
C ALA A 16 -0.81 -3.40 -7.83
N ARG A 17 -1.77 -4.01 -8.54
CA ARG A 17 -2.20 -3.53 -9.87
C ARG A 17 -2.79 -2.12 -9.80
N GLY A 18 -3.65 -1.86 -8.81
CA GLY A 18 -4.26 -0.56 -8.58
C GLY A 18 -3.25 0.54 -8.27
N LEU A 19 -2.25 0.25 -7.44
CA LEU A 19 -1.13 1.15 -7.14
C LEU A 19 -0.27 1.41 -8.38
N ALA A 20 0.12 0.36 -9.11
CA ALA A 20 0.96 0.48 -10.30
C ALA A 20 0.28 1.30 -11.41
N SER A 21 -1.05 1.22 -11.53
CA SER A 21 -1.82 1.96 -12.54
C SER A 21 -2.37 3.30 -12.05
N GLY A 22 -2.15 3.69 -10.78
CA GLY A 22 -2.72 4.90 -10.18
C GLY A 22 -4.25 4.87 -9.99
N ASN A 23 -4.88 3.69 -10.04
CA ASN A 23 -6.34 3.52 -9.87
C ASN A 23 -6.75 3.39 -8.40
N VAL A 24 -5.78 3.27 -7.48
CA VAL A 24 -5.99 3.25 -6.03
C VAL A 24 -5.22 4.42 -5.43
N LEU A 25 -5.83 5.11 -4.46
CA LEU A 25 -5.16 6.16 -3.70
C LEU A 25 -3.91 5.59 -3.01
N LEU A 26 -2.79 6.30 -3.13
CA LEU A 26 -1.49 5.84 -2.62
C LEU A 26 -1.57 5.36 -1.17
N LEU A 27 -2.10 6.21 -0.28
CA LEU A 27 -2.16 5.92 1.15
C LEU A 27 -3.01 4.67 1.46
N ASP A 28 -4.18 4.55 0.83
CA ASP A 28 -5.08 3.40 1.04
C ASP A 28 -4.43 2.09 0.55
N GLY A 29 -3.77 2.13 -0.60
CA GLY A 29 -3.08 0.96 -1.14
C GLY A 29 -1.88 0.55 -0.27
N VAL A 30 -1.05 1.52 0.12
CA VAL A 30 0.12 1.31 0.99
C VAL A 30 -0.29 0.67 2.32
N ARG A 31 -1.26 1.23 3.03
CA ARG A 31 -1.76 0.71 4.31
C ARG A 31 -2.26 -0.73 4.20
N ARG A 32 -3.02 -1.02 3.15
CA ARG A 32 -3.54 -2.38 2.92
C ARG A 32 -2.42 -3.37 2.61
N MET A 33 -1.44 -2.99 1.79
CA MET A 33 -0.27 -3.83 1.51
C MET A 33 0.59 -4.06 2.76
N ALA A 34 0.85 -3.01 3.54
CA ALA A 34 1.59 -3.07 4.80
C ALA A 34 0.90 -4.01 5.82
N SER A 35 -0.43 -4.02 5.87
CA SER A 35 -1.21 -4.94 6.70
C SER A 35 -1.20 -6.38 6.19
N LEU A 36 -1.33 -6.58 4.87
CA LEU A 36 -1.41 -7.92 4.25
C LEU A 36 -0.14 -8.76 4.46
N ARG A 37 1.02 -8.12 4.64
CA ARG A 37 2.29 -8.84 4.87
C ARG A 37 2.27 -9.74 6.11
N PHE A 38 1.45 -9.40 7.11
CA PHE A 38 1.28 -10.22 8.32
C PHE A 38 0.28 -11.36 8.14
N GLN A 39 -0.54 -11.30 7.09
CA GLN A 39 -1.61 -12.27 6.83
C GLN A 39 -1.14 -13.34 5.84
N ILE A 40 -0.28 -12.99 4.88
CA ILE A 40 0.28 -13.93 3.91
C ILE A 40 1.51 -14.62 4.52
N LYS A 41 1.49 -15.96 4.53
CA LYS A 41 2.54 -16.77 5.14
C LYS A 41 3.89 -16.48 4.47
N GLY A 42 4.89 -16.17 5.28
CA GLY A 42 6.26 -15.90 4.81
C GLY A 42 6.49 -14.47 4.32
N CYS A 43 5.47 -13.61 4.27
CA CYS A 43 5.61 -12.24 3.79
C CYS A 43 5.94 -11.19 4.86
N GLU A 44 6.02 -11.57 6.14
CA GLU A 44 6.22 -10.61 7.25
C GLU A 44 7.46 -9.72 7.08
N ARG A 45 8.54 -10.30 6.55
CA ARG A 45 9.84 -9.66 6.30
C ARG A 45 10.21 -9.65 4.80
N ASP A 46 9.22 -9.80 3.94
CA ASP A 46 9.42 -9.82 2.51
C ASP A 46 9.76 -8.42 2.00
N GLU A 47 10.92 -8.28 1.35
CA GLU A 47 11.44 -7.00 0.87
C GLU A 47 10.45 -6.28 -0.05
N ASP A 48 9.70 -7.01 -0.86
CA ASP A 48 8.71 -6.42 -1.76
C ASP A 48 7.46 -5.92 -0.99
N PHE A 49 7.24 -6.36 0.25
CA PHE A 49 6.24 -5.79 1.16
C PHE A 49 6.79 -4.69 2.07
N LEU A 50 8.07 -4.74 2.42
CA LEU A 50 8.68 -3.80 3.36
C LEU A 50 8.65 -2.35 2.85
N VAL A 51 8.69 -2.12 1.54
CA VAL A 51 8.51 -0.77 0.97
C VAL A 51 7.20 -0.13 1.44
N PHE A 52 6.10 -0.90 1.48
CA PHE A 52 4.80 -0.38 1.91
C PHE A 52 4.79 -0.15 3.43
N ALA A 53 5.46 -0.99 4.21
CA ALA A 53 5.57 -0.79 5.65
C ALA A 53 6.37 0.46 6.02
N VAL A 54 7.42 0.80 5.25
CA VAL A 54 8.18 2.04 5.42
C VAL A 54 7.29 3.24 5.13
N ILE A 55 6.62 3.26 3.99
CA ILE A 55 5.75 4.39 3.60
C ILE A 55 4.59 4.53 4.59
N ASP A 56 3.98 3.43 5.03
CA ASP A 56 2.92 3.43 6.04
C ASP A 56 3.40 4.06 7.36
N SER A 57 4.62 3.73 7.80
CA SER A 57 5.22 4.33 8.99
C SER A 57 5.57 5.81 8.82
N GLU A 58 5.99 6.24 7.63
CA GLU A 58 6.28 7.65 7.34
C GLU A 58 5.00 8.50 7.19
N THR A 59 3.86 7.86 6.94
CA THR A 59 2.57 8.51 6.71
C THR A 59 1.53 8.19 7.79
N ASP A 60 1.96 7.73 8.96
CA ASP A 60 1.09 7.29 10.05
C ASP A 60 0.27 8.45 10.66
N HIS A 61 0.79 9.68 10.60
CA HIS A 61 0.10 10.90 11.01
C HIS A 61 -0.95 11.38 10.01
N ILE A 62 -0.93 10.89 8.77
CA ILE A 62 -1.84 11.35 7.72
C ILE A 62 -3.23 10.72 7.94
N PRO A 63 -4.31 11.52 8.07
CA PRO A 63 -5.62 10.97 8.38
C PRO A 63 -6.14 10.07 7.27
N GLU A 64 -6.72 8.93 7.65
CA GLU A 64 -7.48 8.11 6.70
C GLU A 64 -8.70 8.88 6.17
N THR A 65 -9.22 8.47 5.01
CA THR A 65 -10.39 9.07 4.36
C THR A 65 -11.58 9.28 5.33
N SER A 66 -11.82 8.34 6.25
CA SER A 66 -12.90 8.40 7.24
C SER A 66 -12.70 9.50 8.29
N ALA A 67 -11.46 9.86 8.61
CA ALA A 67 -11.10 10.84 9.62
C ALA A 67 -10.89 12.26 9.06
N ARG A 68 -10.76 12.40 7.72
CA ARG A 68 -10.50 13.70 7.07
C ARG A 68 -11.55 14.77 7.40
N GLY A 69 -12.82 14.38 7.62
CA GLY A 69 -13.90 15.30 8.01
C GLY A 69 -13.73 15.96 9.39
N LEU A 70 -12.80 15.46 10.20
CA LEU A 70 -12.47 16.00 11.53
C LEU A 70 -11.23 16.92 11.49
N CYS A 71 -10.58 17.04 10.34
CA CYS A 71 -9.35 17.81 10.17
C CYS A 71 -9.62 19.21 9.62
N THR A 72 -8.73 20.15 9.94
CA THR A 72 -8.80 21.48 9.34
C THR A 72 -8.39 21.44 7.86
N PRO A 73 -8.92 22.32 7.00
CA PRO A 73 -8.52 22.36 5.59
C PRO A 73 -7.02 22.56 5.38
N SER A 74 -6.39 23.45 6.14
CA SER A 74 -4.95 23.72 6.04
C SER A 74 -4.08 22.52 6.39
N TRP A 75 -4.51 21.68 7.34
CA TRP A 75 -3.80 20.45 7.66
C TRP A 75 -3.93 19.42 6.54
N LEU A 76 -5.14 19.26 5.99
CA LEU A 76 -5.37 18.37 4.86
C LEU A 76 -4.57 18.78 3.62
N GLU A 77 -4.46 20.08 3.34
CA GLU A 77 -3.62 20.60 2.25
C GLU A 77 -2.14 20.24 2.42
N ALA A 78 -1.63 20.33 3.65
CA ALA A 78 -0.26 19.94 3.99
C ALA A 78 -0.05 18.42 3.83
N CYS A 79 -0.96 17.60 4.35
CA CYS A 79 -0.93 16.14 4.16
C CYS A 79 -1.00 15.75 2.69
N ASP A 80 -1.85 16.39 1.90
CA ASP A 80 -2.00 16.08 0.49
C ASP A 80 -0.75 16.50 -0.31
N ALA A 81 -0.05 17.56 0.11
CA ALA A 81 1.25 17.93 -0.45
C ALA A 81 2.33 16.89 -0.12
N GLU A 82 2.42 16.49 1.14
CA GLU A 82 3.34 15.46 1.59
C GLU A 82 3.12 14.13 0.86
N LEU A 83 1.87 13.70 0.69
CA LEU A 83 1.54 12.49 -0.08
C LEU A 83 1.98 12.56 -1.55
N ARG A 84 1.93 13.74 -2.17
CA ARG A 84 2.46 13.92 -3.54
C ARG A 84 3.96 13.75 -3.56
N ASP A 85 4.66 14.35 -2.60
CA ASP A 85 6.13 14.28 -2.51
C ASP A 85 6.60 12.85 -2.22
N ILE A 86 5.94 12.14 -1.30
CA ILE A 86 6.18 10.72 -1.02
C ILE A 86 5.91 9.86 -2.25
N GLY A 87 4.80 10.12 -2.96
CA GLY A 87 4.46 9.40 -4.18
C GLY A 87 5.53 9.52 -5.26
N VAL A 88 6.10 10.71 -5.44
CA VAL A 88 7.23 10.93 -6.38
C VAL A 88 8.51 10.27 -5.87
N PHE A 89 8.82 10.42 -4.58
CA PHE A 89 10.06 9.89 -4.00
C PHE A 89 10.13 8.35 -4.04
N TYR A 90 9.02 7.67 -3.81
CA TYR A 90 8.92 6.21 -3.81
C TYR A 90 8.40 5.60 -5.12
N GLU A 91 8.12 6.40 -6.16
CA GLU A 91 7.47 5.94 -7.39
C GLU A 91 8.10 4.66 -7.94
N ARG A 92 9.42 4.67 -8.09
CA ARG A 92 10.16 3.51 -8.63
C ARG A 92 10.08 2.30 -7.71
N GLN A 93 10.27 2.48 -6.41
CA GLN A 93 10.23 1.39 -5.43
C GLN A 93 8.84 0.75 -5.36
N ILE A 94 7.78 1.57 -5.40
CA ILE A 94 6.39 1.09 -5.45
C ILE A 94 6.16 0.30 -6.73
N GLN A 95 6.56 0.82 -7.89
CA GLN A 95 6.38 0.15 -9.17
C GLN A 95 7.12 -1.19 -9.21
N ASP A 96 8.39 -1.22 -8.81
CA ASP A 96 9.22 -2.43 -8.81
C ASP A 96 8.63 -3.50 -7.87
N ALA A 97 8.22 -3.11 -6.66
CA ALA A 97 7.58 -4.02 -5.71
C ALA A 97 6.23 -4.53 -6.23
N CYS A 98 5.37 -3.66 -6.75
CA CYS A 98 4.09 -4.06 -7.33
C CYS A 98 4.28 -5.08 -8.45
N ASN A 99 5.20 -4.84 -9.38
CA ASN A 99 5.46 -5.73 -10.49
C ASN A 99 5.94 -7.11 -10.04
N LYS A 100 6.87 -7.17 -9.08
CA LYS A 100 7.35 -8.44 -8.52
C LYS A 100 6.25 -9.22 -7.80
N LEU A 101 5.46 -8.54 -6.96
CA LEU A 101 4.35 -9.16 -6.24
C LEU A 101 3.28 -9.69 -7.19
N ILE A 102 2.91 -8.91 -8.22
CA ILE A 102 1.96 -9.33 -9.26
C ILE A 102 2.49 -10.58 -9.96
N ALA A 103 3.75 -10.57 -10.40
CA ALA A 103 4.35 -11.70 -11.11
C ALA A 103 4.37 -12.96 -10.25
N ARG A 104 4.83 -12.84 -8.99
CA ARG A 104 4.93 -13.96 -8.05
C ARG A 104 3.58 -14.57 -7.73
N PHE A 105 2.60 -13.75 -7.36
CA PHE A 105 1.29 -14.26 -6.94
C PHE A 105 0.38 -14.67 -8.10
N SER A 106 0.56 -14.11 -9.30
CA SER A 106 -0.19 -14.56 -10.49
C SER A 106 0.36 -15.87 -11.09
N ALA A 107 1.63 -16.20 -10.86
CA ALA A 107 2.24 -17.44 -11.36
C ALA A 107 1.89 -18.68 -10.53
N GLU A 108 1.43 -18.49 -9.29
CA GLU A 108 1.09 -19.55 -8.33
C GLU A 108 -0.43 -19.79 -8.24
N THR A 109 -1.21 -19.17 -9.15
CA THR A 109 -2.68 -19.32 -9.25
C THR A 109 -3.06 -20.35 -10.31
#